data_AF-A0AAV5KXR0-F1
#
_entry.id   AF-A0AAV5KXR0-F1
#
_cell.length_a   1.000
_cell.length_b   1.000
_cell.length_c   1.000
_cell.angle_alpha   90.00
_cell.angle_beta   90.00
_cell.angle_gamma   90.00
#
_symmetry.space_group_name_H-M   'P 1'
#
loop_
_entity.id
_entity.type
_entity.pdbx_description
1 polymer ?
#
loop_
_entity_poly.entity_id
_entity_poly.type
_entity_poly.pdbx_seq_one_letter_code
_entity_poly.pdbx_strand_id
1 'polypeptide(L)'
;MKEMVYLPLALTVLCTLLISGALLNLFVEIAFCPGMPVVRLNSLSVSGIAVSDLTLSARWDVNFTVYNPNFVSVFSLDEIQSFVLYSEDTALSVMAAEGFRLGSREEKSFRLKFGTAGREDYQPLVEYTVLTIKSYYFV
;
A
#
# COMPACT_ATOMS: atom_id res chain seq x y z
N MET A 1 -0.33 -27.84 -58.34
CA MET A 1 0.80 -28.18 -57.43
C MET A 1 1.24 -26.99 -56.58
N LYS A 2 1.49 -25.80 -57.16
CA LYS A 2 1.85 -24.56 -56.43
C LYS A 2 0.79 -24.11 -55.41
N GLU A 3 -0.47 -24.00 -55.83
CA GLU A 3 -1.63 -23.67 -54.99
C GLU A 3 -1.78 -24.59 -53.75
N MET A 4 -1.45 -25.88 -53.89
CA MET A 4 -1.58 -26.89 -52.84
C MET A 4 -0.55 -26.73 -51.70
N VAL A 5 0.53 -25.99 -51.96
CA VAL A 5 1.60 -25.71 -50.99
C VAL A 5 1.43 -24.32 -50.35
N TYR A 6 0.83 -23.35 -51.06
CA TYR A 6 0.63 -22.01 -50.51
C TYR A 6 -0.47 -21.93 -49.45
N LEU A 7 -1.53 -22.72 -49.57
CA LEU A 7 -2.61 -22.76 -48.58
C LEU A 7 -2.14 -23.18 -47.17
N PRO A 8 -1.40 -24.31 -46.98
CA PRO A 8 -0.90 -24.68 -45.66
C PRO A 8 0.18 -23.70 -45.14
N LEU A 9 0.99 -23.12 -46.02
CA LEU A 9 1.97 -22.11 -45.65
C LEU A 9 1.29 -20.84 -45.13
N ALA A 10 0.28 -20.34 -45.83
CA ALA A 10 -0.51 -19.17 -45.44
C ALA A 10 -1.23 -19.38 -44.11
N LEU A 11 -1.81 -20.57 -43.90
CA LEU A 11 -2.42 -20.96 -42.62
C LEU A 11 -1.39 -20.99 -41.49
N THR A 12 -0.19 -21.53 -41.74
CA THR A 12 0.87 -21.58 -40.74
C THR A 12 1.30 -20.18 -40.33
N VAL A 13 1.50 -19.28 -41.30
CA VAL A 13 1.85 -17.87 -41.05
C VAL A 13 0.74 -17.14 -40.30
N LEU A 14 -0.53 -17.38 -40.66
CA LEU A 14 -1.66 -16.79 -39.95
C LEU A 14 -1.71 -17.26 -38.49
N CYS A 15 -1.56 -18.57 -38.26
CA CYS A 15 -1.55 -19.13 -36.91
C CYS A 15 -0.40 -18.60 -36.06
N THR A 16 0.82 -18.49 -36.60
CA THR A 16 1.96 -17.93 -35.84
C THR A 16 1.75 -16.47 -35.49
N LEU A 17 1.20 -15.66 -36.40
CA LEU A 17 0.86 -14.27 -36.13
C LEU A 17 -0.20 -14.15 -35.02
N LEU A 18 -1.27 -14.95 -35.09
CA LEU A 18 -2.32 -14.95 -34.06
C LEU A 18 -1.80 -15.36 -32.69
N ILE A 19 -1.00 -16.43 -32.62
CA ILE A 19 -0.41 -16.91 -31.37
C ILE A 19 0.56 -15.85 -30.81
N SER A 20 1.42 -15.27 -31.65
CA SER A 20 2.35 -14.23 -31.22
C SER A 20 1.64 -12.99 -30.68
N GLY A 21 0.57 -12.55 -31.34
CA GLY A 21 -0.27 -11.45 -30.87
C GLY A 21 -0.95 -11.76 -29.54
N ALA A 22 -1.50 -12.96 -29.37
CA ALA A 22 -2.12 -13.40 -28.11
C ALA A 22 -1.09 -13.43 -26.96
N LEU A 23 0.11 -13.98 -27.21
CA LEU A 23 1.19 -14.01 -26.22
C LEU A 23 1.69 -12.60 -25.85
N LEU A 24 1.77 -11.69 -26.81
CA LEU A 24 2.19 -10.31 -26.56
C LEU A 24 1.16 -9.57 -25.70
N ASN A 25 -0.14 -9.75 -25.97
CA ASN A 25 -1.20 -9.17 -25.14
C ASN A 25 -1.16 -9.70 -23.71
N LEU A 26 -1.01 -11.03 -23.54
CA LEU A 26 -0.91 -11.65 -22.23
C LEU A 26 0.35 -11.19 -21.47
N PHE A 27 1.47 -11.02 -22.18
CA PHE A 27 2.70 -10.48 -21.59
C PHE A 27 2.52 -9.03 -21.12
N VAL A 28 1.87 -8.18 -21.92
CA VAL A 28 1.56 -6.80 -21.52
C VAL A 28 0.64 -6.79 -20.30
N GLU A 29 -0.40 -7.60 -20.29
CA GLU A 29 -1.33 -7.63 -19.15
C GLU A 29 -0.64 -8.05 -17.84
N ILE A 30 0.25 -9.05 -17.90
CA ILE A 30 1.01 -9.49 -16.72
C ILE A 30 2.10 -8.48 -16.33
N ALA A 31 2.86 -7.95 -17.29
CA ALA A 31 4.00 -7.07 -17.02
C ALA A 31 3.57 -5.68 -16.53
N PHE A 32 2.38 -5.22 -16.94
CA PHE A 32 1.82 -3.93 -16.55
C PHE A 32 0.74 -4.05 -15.47
N CYS A 33 0.46 -5.26 -14.95
CA CYS A 33 -0.42 -5.44 -13.81
C CYS A 33 0.17 -4.69 -12.59
N PRO A 34 -0.52 -3.69 -12.03
CA PRO A 34 0.04 -2.92 -10.94
C PRO A 34 0.16 -3.79 -9.67
N GLY A 35 1.39 -4.02 -9.23
CA GLY A 35 1.69 -4.58 -7.92
C GLY A 35 1.41 -3.60 -6.80
N MET A 36 0.94 -4.12 -5.66
CA MET A 36 0.67 -3.33 -4.45
C MET A 36 1.96 -2.70 -3.90
N PRO A 37 1.89 -1.47 -3.37
CA PRO A 37 3.03 -0.85 -2.70
C PRO A 37 3.47 -1.71 -1.52
N VAL A 38 4.79 -1.80 -1.30
CA VAL A 38 5.37 -2.50 -0.15
C VAL A 38 5.57 -1.49 0.97
N VAL A 39 4.93 -1.72 2.11
CA VAL A 39 5.08 -0.89 3.31
C VAL A 39 5.95 -1.61 4.33
N ARG A 40 6.98 -0.93 4.84
CA ARG A 40 7.91 -1.47 5.83
C ARG A 40 7.94 -0.57 7.05
N LEU A 41 7.63 -1.11 8.21
CA LEU A 41 7.82 -0.40 9.47
C LEU A 41 9.32 -0.40 9.82
N ASN A 42 9.91 0.78 9.89
CA ASN A 42 11.34 0.94 10.20
C ASN A 42 11.56 1.01 11.72
N SER A 43 10.74 1.82 12.40
CA SER A 43 10.79 1.93 13.86
C SER A 43 9.46 2.40 14.42
N LEU A 44 9.12 1.91 15.60
CA LEU A 44 8.01 2.39 16.41
C LEU A 44 8.54 2.69 17.80
N SER A 45 8.36 3.91 18.28
CA SER A 45 8.73 4.28 19.65
C SER A 45 7.61 5.03 20.35
N VAL A 46 7.51 4.77 21.65
CA VAL A 46 6.51 5.37 22.54
C VAL A 46 7.25 6.04 23.68
N SER A 47 6.86 7.27 24.01
CA SER A 47 7.50 8.07 25.06
C SER A 47 6.50 8.93 25.81
N GLY A 48 6.91 9.41 26.99
CA GLY A 48 6.07 10.30 27.80
C GLY A 48 4.76 9.66 28.21
N ILE A 49 4.78 8.35 28.50
CA ILE A 49 3.62 7.61 29.00
C ILE A 49 3.31 8.18 30.39
N ALA A 50 2.16 8.83 30.52
CA ALA A 50 1.63 9.25 31.80
C ALA A 50 0.24 8.66 31.98
N VAL A 51 0.08 7.96 33.09
CA VAL A 51 -1.17 7.30 33.49
C VAL A 51 -1.64 7.96 34.78
N SER A 52 -2.86 8.47 34.78
CA SER A 52 -3.60 8.83 35.99
C SER A 52 -4.94 8.09 36.00
N ASP A 53 -5.68 8.13 37.11
CA ASP A 53 -6.88 7.32 37.37
C ASP A 53 -7.82 7.17 36.16
N LEU A 54 -8.00 8.25 35.39
CA LEU A 54 -8.86 8.25 34.21
C LEU A 54 -8.14 8.71 32.94
N THR A 55 -6.82 8.91 32.94
CA THR A 55 -6.13 9.45 31.76
C THR A 55 -4.93 8.63 31.36
N LEU A 56 -4.91 8.24 30.09
CA LEU A 56 -3.72 7.71 29.42
C LEU A 56 -3.25 8.75 28.42
N SER A 57 -2.00 9.18 28.57
CA SER A 57 -1.33 9.98 27.56
C SER A 57 0.00 9.36 27.17
N ALA A 58 0.29 9.38 25.87
CA ALA A 58 1.56 8.91 25.32
C ALA A 58 1.88 9.65 24.03
N ARG A 59 3.17 9.71 23.68
CA ARG A 59 3.65 10.22 22.40
C ARG A 59 4.20 9.08 21.57
N TRP A 60 3.71 8.98 20.34
CA TRP A 60 4.06 7.97 19.37
C TRP A 60 4.95 8.59 18.29
N ASP A 61 6.01 7.90 17.92
CA ASP A 61 6.90 8.25 16.82
C ASP A 61 7.08 7.01 15.96
N VAL A 62 6.48 7.05 14.77
CA VAL A 62 6.40 5.95 13.82
C VAL A 62 7.21 6.33 12.59
N ASN A 63 8.17 5.48 12.22
CA ASN A 63 8.94 5.61 11.00
C ASN A 63 8.64 4.41 10.11
N PHE A 64 8.25 4.66 8.87
CA PHE A 64 7.98 3.61 7.89
C PHE A 64 8.42 4.05 6.50
N THR A 65 8.62 3.08 5.62
CA THR A 65 8.99 3.29 4.24
C THR A 65 7.93 2.67 3.35
N VAL A 66 7.59 3.38 2.28
CA VAL A 66 6.69 2.89 1.24
C VAL A 66 7.45 2.81 -0.07
N TYR A 67 7.37 1.66 -0.71
CA TYR A 67 8.04 1.36 -1.97
C TYR A 67 7.01 1.00 -3.05
N ASN A 68 7.12 1.62 -4.22
CA ASN A 68 6.34 1.26 -5.39
C ASN A 68 7.07 0.16 -6.20
N PRO A 69 6.59 -1.09 -6.25
CA PRO A 69 7.24 -2.12 -7.06
C PRO A 69 6.97 -1.99 -8.56
N ASN A 70 6.08 -1.09 -8.98
CA ASN A 70 5.68 -0.97 -10.38
C ASN A 70 6.77 -0.33 -11.22
N PHE A 71 6.95 -0.88 -12.44
CA PHE A 71 7.90 -0.36 -13.42
C PHE A 71 7.34 0.78 -14.27
N VAL A 72 6.01 0.88 -14.38
CA VAL A 72 5.36 1.84 -15.28
C VAL A 72 4.33 2.68 -14.55
N SER A 73 3.58 2.09 -13.61
CA SER A 73 2.51 2.76 -12.88
C SER A 73 3.02 3.66 -11.77
N VAL A 74 2.35 4.79 -11.57
CA VAL A 74 2.55 5.69 -10.43
C VAL A 74 1.61 5.25 -9.32
N PHE A 75 2.14 5.21 -8.10
CA PHE A 75 1.34 4.97 -6.91
C PHE A 75 0.91 6.31 -6.30
N SER A 76 -0.39 6.48 -6.07
CA SER A 76 -0.94 7.67 -5.40
C SER A 76 -1.80 7.25 -4.21
N LEU A 77 -1.62 7.97 -3.12
CA LEU A 77 -2.33 7.77 -1.87
C LEU A 77 -2.83 9.13 -1.40
N ASP A 78 -4.12 9.24 -1.10
CA ASP A 78 -4.77 10.54 -0.84
C ASP A 78 -4.54 11.03 0.59
N GLU A 79 -4.54 10.10 1.56
CA GLU A 79 -4.40 10.42 2.98
C GLU A 79 -3.80 9.24 3.75
N ILE A 80 -2.90 9.53 4.68
CA ILE A 80 -2.40 8.54 5.64
C ILE A 80 -3.14 8.73 6.96
N GLN A 81 -3.82 7.70 7.42
CA GLN A 81 -4.50 7.71 8.72
C GLN A 81 -3.72 6.87 9.74
N SER A 82 -3.62 7.38 10.96
CA SER A 82 -3.05 6.67 12.11
C SER A 82 -4.08 6.64 13.21
N PHE A 83 -4.20 5.47 13.82
CA PHE A 83 -5.15 5.19 14.88
C PHE A 83 -4.39 4.56 16.03
N VAL A 84 -4.74 4.92 17.26
CA VAL A 84 -4.45 4.08 18.42
C VAL A 84 -5.78 3.63 18.95
N LEU A 85 -5.97 2.31 19.05
CA LEU A 85 -7.23 1.72 19.49
C LEU A 85 -7.11 1.17 20.92
N TYR A 86 -8.21 1.28 21.65
CA TYR A 86 -8.51 0.61 22.89
C TYR A 86 -9.73 -0.28 22.68
N SER A 87 -9.59 -1.58 22.95
CA SER A 87 -10.55 -2.59 22.46
C SER A 87 -10.72 -2.50 20.93
N GLU A 88 -11.55 -3.35 20.33
CA GLU A 88 -11.64 -3.44 18.86
C GLU A 88 -12.16 -2.14 18.20
N ASP A 89 -12.86 -1.27 18.94
CA ASP A 89 -13.63 -0.17 18.35
C ASP A 89 -13.39 1.24 18.94
N THR A 90 -12.63 1.40 20.03
CA THR A 90 -12.50 2.73 20.68
C THR A 90 -11.18 3.40 20.29
N ALA A 91 -11.24 4.43 19.43
CA ALA A 91 -10.04 5.18 19.06
C ALA A 91 -9.57 6.13 20.18
N LEU A 92 -8.42 5.83 20.78
CA LEU A 92 -7.70 6.68 21.73
C LEU A 92 -7.01 7.88 21.07
N SER A 93 -6.73 7.78 19.77
CA SER A 93 -6.19 8.87 18.95
C SER A 93 -6.42 8.59 17.48
N VAL A 94 -6.72 9.66 16.73
CA VAL A 94 -6.81 9.67 15.27
C VAL A 94 -5.95 10.81 14.76
N MET A 95 -5.01 10.52 13.87
CA MET A 95 -4.24 11.53 13.18
C MET A 95 -4.18 11.24 11.68
N ALA A 96 -4.46 12.26 10.89
CA ALA A 96 -4.37 12.24 9.45
C ALA A 96 -3.15 13.04 8.99
N ALA A 97 -2.43 12.51 8.01
CA ALA A 97 -1.39 13.20 7.29
C ALA A 97 -1.72 13.23 5.80
N GLU A 98 -1.23 14.27 5.13
CA GLU A 98 -1.38 14.40 3.68
C GLU A 98 -0.84 13.16 2.95
N GLY A 99 -1.54 12.81 1.88
CA GLY A 99 -1.14 11.77 0.96
C GLY A 99 0.18 12.04 0.25
N PHE A 100 0.56 11.11 -0.62
CA PHE A 100 1.79 11.22 -1.40
C PHE A 100 1.70 10.44 -2.70
N ARG A 101 2.63 10.75 -3.60
CA ARG A 101 2.83 10.05 -4.87
C ARG A 101 4.21 9.42 -4.89
N LEU A 102 4.29 8.21 -5.43
CA LEU A 102 5.54 7.51 -5.74
C LEU A 102 5.56 7.17 -7.21
N GLY A 103 6.60 7.62 -7.91
CA GLY A 103 6.92 7.22 -9.25
C GLY A 103 7.29 5.74 -9.35
N SER A 104 7.60 5.31 -10.57
CA SER A 104 8.05 3.94 -10.84
C SER A 104 9.29 3.60 -10.02
N ARG A 105 9.27 2.44 -9.35
CA ARG A 105 10.37 1.94 -8.51
C ARG A 105 10.85 2.93 -7.43
N GLU A 106 10.05 3.93 -7.09
CA GLU A 106 10.39 4.93 -6.09
C GLU A 106 10.12 4.40 -4.67
N GLU A 107 10.98 4.81 -3.75
CA GLU A 107 10.86 4.54 -2.32
C GLU A 107 10.87 5.87 -1.54
N LYS A 108 9.98 6.00 -0.57
CA LYS A 108 9.93 7.18 0.31
C LYS A 108 9.72 6.78 1.76
N SER A 109 10.46 7.44 2.64
CA SER A 109 10.36 7.27 4.09
C SER A 109 9.51 8.36 4.71
N PHE A 110 8.70 7.97 5.69
CA PHE A 110 7.74 8.81 6.39
C PHE A 110 7.97 8.68 7.89
N ARG A 111 7.86 9.82 8.58
CA ARG A 111 7.90 9.87 10.04
C ARG A 111 6.65 10.58 10.55
N LEU A 112 5.81 9.82 11.26
CA LEU A 112 4.59 10.33 11.89
C LEU A 112 4.80 10.47 13.38
N LYS A 113 4.37 11.61 13.92
CA LYS A 113 4.36 11.88 15.35
C LYS A 113 2.96 12.28 15.77
N PHE A 114 2.39 11.55 16.71
CA PHE A 114 1.05 11.83 17.23
C PHE A 114 0.98 11.49 18.72
N GLY A 115 0.03 12.13 19.41
CA GLY A 115 -0.23 11.90 20.82
C GLY A 115 -1.53 11.13 21.02
N THR A 116 -1.59 10.31 22.06
CA THR A 116 -2.83 9.83 22.64
C THR A 116 -3.13 10.65 23.89
N ALA A 117 -4.39 11.04 24.07
CA ALA A 117 -4.89 11.67 25.29
C ALA A 117 -6.37 11.30 25.42
N GLY A 118 -6.65 10.23 26.16
CA GLY A 118 -8.01 9.76 26.43
C GLY A 118 -8.40 10.01 27.88
N ARG A 119 -9.69 10.27 28.13
CA ARG A 119 -10.30 10.23 29.46
C ARG A 119 -11.20 9.00 29.51
N GLU A 120 -10.89 8.03 30.35
CA GLU A 120 -11.62 6.76 30.43
C GLU A 120 -11.94 6.35 31.86
N ASP A 121 -13.13 5.78 32.07
CA ASP A 121 -13.63 5.32 33.37
C ASP A 121 -12.84 4.12 33.95
N TYR A 122 -12.03 3.46 33.11
CA TYR A 122 -11.10 2.38 33.46
C TYR A 122 -9.80 2.56 32.65
N GLN A 123 -8.64 2.20 33.21
CA GLN A 123 -7.35 2.34 32.51
C GLN A 123 -7.31 1.47 31.25
N PRO A 124 -7.06 2.05 30.05
CA PRO A 124 -7.05 1.27 28.82
C PRO A 124 -5.78 0.43 28.63
N LEU A 125 -5.96 -0.85 28.31
CA LEU A 125 -4.95 -1.75 27.74
C LEU A 125 -4.93 -1.57 26.21
N VAL A 126 -3.83 -1.06 25.64
CA VAL A 126 -3.73 -0.83 24.19
C VAL A 126 -3.77 -2.16 23.43
N GLU A 127 -4.82 -2.37 22.65
CA GLU A 127 -5.22 -3.67 22.11
C GLU A 127 -5.18 -3.70 20.57
N TYR A 128 -4.05 -3.28 19.99
CA TYR A 128 -3.66 -3.56 18.59
C TYR A 128 -4.13 -2.56 17.51
N THR A 129 -3.17 -2.29 16.60
CA THR A 129 -3.20 -1.39 15.43
C THR A 129 -2.80 0.07 15.70
N VAL A 130 -1.63 0.45 15.16
CA VAL A 130 -1.00 1.79 15.30
C VAL A 130 -1.07 2.59 13.99
N LEU A 131 -1.23 1.92 12.84
CA LEU A 131 -1.20 2.55 11.51
C LEU A 131 -2.12 1.79 10.55
N THR A 132 -3.04 2.51 9.90
CA THR A 132 -3.94 1.96 8.89
C THR A 132 -3.90 2.83 7.65
N ILE A 133 -3.40 2.29 6.54
CA ILE A 133 -3.38 2.99 5.25
C ILE A 133 -4.70 2.69 4.53
N LYS A 134 -5.50 3.73 4.24
CA LYS A 134 -6.77 3.62 3.53
C LYS A 134 -6.66 4.27 2.16
N SER A 135 -7.21 3.60 1.14
CA SER A 135 -7.26 4.00 -0.27
C SER A 135 -5.99 3.74 -1.08
N TYR A 136 -6.15 3.02 -2.20
CA TYR A 136 -5.11 2.70 -3.17
C TYR A 136 -5.68 2.86 -4.58
N TYR A 137 -5.07 3.72 -5.40
CA TYR A 137 -5.33 3.73 -6.83
C TYR A 137 -4.01 3.80 -7.60
N PHE A 138 -3.91 3.00 -8.65
CA PHE A 138 -2.80 3.03 -9.60
C PHE A 138 -3.17 3.98 -10.73
N VAL A 139 -2.27 4.91 -11.04
CA VAL A 139 -2.43 5.88 -12.13
C VAL A 139 -1.38 5.65 -13.21
#